data_AF-A0A382PIS1-F1
#
_entry.id   AF-A0A382PIS1-F1
#
_cell.length_a   1.000
_cell.length_b   1.000
_cell.length_c   1.000
_cell.angle_alpha   90.00
_cell.angle_beta   90.00
_cell.angle_gamma   90.00
#
_symmetry.space_group_name_H-M   'P 1'
#
loop_
_entity.id
_entity.type
_entity.pdbx_description
1 polymer ?
#
loop_
_entity_poly.entity_id
_entity_poly.type
_entity_poly.pdbx_seq_one_letter_code
_entity_poly.pdbx_strand_id
1 'polypeptide(L)'
;MFGWFTSLIGTRIQSVAIGWEIYQRTGKALSLGLVGLVQALPNMLLALPAGYLADTFDRRKLIISSLAGTTVTSVSLAVLSYLQGNTYLMYLLLLFDATALALGRPARSALLPQIVPRQAFANAVMWSTSTFHLSSAIGPAVGGFIVAANVPSAYLISACGTLIFIGLLTRIDICDFPTRDGSKSITFKTLLAGLRFVWNTKLLLTTMLLDMFAVLLGGAIYLLPIFAKDILKVGEIGFGCLNAAPAIGAVI
;
A
#
# COMPACT_ATOMS: atom_id res chain seq x y z
N MET A 1 6.36 3.32 15.59
CA MET A 1 6.05 1.93 15.15
C MET A 1 4.61 1.52 15.43
N PHE A 2 4.06 1.65 16.64
CA PHE A 2 2.66 1.27 16.93
C PHE A 2 1.60 1.93 16.02
N GLY A 3 1.70 3.24 15.77
CA GLY A 3 0.81 3.94 14.82
C GLY A 3 0.90 3.40 13.38
N TRP A 4 2.09 2.98 12.97
CA TRP A 4 2.31 2.39 11.65
C TRP A 4 1.64 1.02 11.52
N PHE A 5 1.78 0.17 12.55
CA PHE A 5 1.16 -1.16 12.61
C PHE A 5 -0.38 -1.07 12.56
N THR A 6 -0.97 -0.21 13.38
CA THR A 6 -2.44 -0.03 13.42
C THR A 6 -3.00 0.47 12.08
N SER A 7 -2.35 1.45 11.45
CA SER A 7 -2.73 1.93 10.12
C SER A 7 -2.58 0.84 9.04
N LEU A 8 -1.51 0.04 9.07
CA LEU A 8 -1.31 -1.05 8.12
C LEU A 8 -2.36 -2.15 8.25
N ILE A 9 -2.66 -2.62 9.46
CA ILE A 9 -3.72 -3.60 9.68
C ILE A 9 -5.06 -3.08 9.18
N GLY A 10 -5.41 -1.84 9.52
CA GLY A 10 -6.64 -1.20 9.04
C GLY A 10 -6.73 -1.19 7.51
N THR A 11 -5.63 -0.82 6.84
CA THR A 11 -5.56 -0.82 5.36
C THR A 11 -5.74 -2.22 4.78
N ARG A 12 -5.17 -3.25 5.42
CA ARG A 12 -5.33 -4.65 4.99
C ARG A 12 -6.76 -5.15 5.16
N ILE A 13 -7.40 -4.83 6.28
CA ILE A 13 -8.81 -5.13 6.54
C ILE A 13 -9.71 -4.45 5.50
N GLN A 14 -9.49 -3.16 5.25
CA GLN A 14 -10.23 -2.40 4.22
C GLN A 14 -10.05 -3.02 2.83
N SER A 15 -8.84 -3.46 2.46
CA SER A 15 -8.61 -4.13 1.18
C SER A 15 -9.44 -5.41 1.00
N VAL A 16 -9.64 -6.19 2.07
CA VAL A 16 -10.51 -7.38 2.03
C VAL A 16 -11.97 -6.99 1.88
N ALA A 17 -12.41 -5.97 2.62
CA ALA A 17 -13.79 -5.46 2.53
C ALA A 17 -14.14 -4.96 1.12
N ILE A 18 -13.25 -4.19 0.49
CA ILE A 18 -13.43 -3.67 -0.88
C ILE A 18 -13.60 -4.82 -1.87
N GLY A 19 -12.70 -5.81 -1.79
CA GLY A 19 -12.74 -6.97 -2.69
C GLY A 19 -14.03 -7.77 -2.54
N TRP A 20 -14.43 -8.04 -1.30
CA TRP A 20 -15.68 -8.77 -1.02
C TRP A 20 -16.92 -8.00 -1.50
N GLU A 21 -17.03 -6.72 -1.15
CA GLU A 21 -18.22 -5.91 -1.41
C GLU A 21 -18.45 -5.65 -2.90
N ILE A 22 -17.38 -5.34 -3.64
CA ILE A 22 -17.48 -5.13 -5.09
C ILE A 22 -17.83 -6.42 -5.81
N TYR A 23 -17.29 -7.56 -5.36
CA TYR A 23 -17.68 -8.86 -5.91
C TYR A 23 -19.14 -9.18 -5.61
N GLN A 24 -19.60 -8.98 -4.36
CA GLN A 24 -20.97 -9.24 -3.96
C GLN A 24 -21.98 -8.38 -4.75
N ARG A 25 -21.66 -7.11 -5.00
CA ARG A 25 -22.55 -6.19 -5.73
C ARG A 25 -22.58 -6.41 -7.24
N THR A 26 -21.45 -6.82 -7.84
CA THR A 26 -21.34 -6.91 -9.31
C THR A 26 -21.40 -8.33 -9.86
N GLY A 27 -21.05 -9.34 -9.05
CA GLY A 27 -20.96 -10.75 -9.45
C GLY A 27 -19.90 -11.06 -10.51
N LYS A 28 -18.97 -10.14 -10.80
CA LYS A 28 -18.04 -10.22 -11.94
C LYS A 28 -16.59 -10.16 -11.48
N ALA A 29 -15.77 -11.12 -11.93
CA ALA A 29 -14.32 -11.11 -11.69
C ALA A 29 -13.63 -9.89 -12.31
N LEU A 30 -14.12 -9.40 -13.47
CA LEU A 30 -13.61 -8.18 -14.11
C LEU A 30 -13.67 -6.95 -13.21
N SER A 31 -14.67 -6.85 -12.33
CA SER A 31 -14.82 -5.73 -11.39
C SER A 31 -13.68 -5.67 -10.38
N LEU A 32 -13.13 -6.82 -9.98
CA LEU A 32 -11.95 -6.91 -9.10
C LEU A 32 -10.66 -6.51 -9.83
N GLY A 33 -10.54 -6.87 -11.12
CA GLY A 33 -9.47 -6.37 -11.98
C GLY A 33 -9.48 -4.83 -12.06
N LEU A 34 -10.65 -4.23 -12.21
CA LEU A 34 -10.82 -2.77 -12.20
C LEU A 34 -10.41 -2.15 -10.86
N VAL A 35 -10.72 -2.79 -9.72
CA VAL A 35 -10.24 -2.33 -8.39
C VAL A 35 -8.72 -2.26 -8.35
N GLY A 36 -8.04 -3.30 -8.85
CA GLY A 36 -6.58 -3.32 -8.94
C GLY A 36 -6.04 -2.21 -9.84
N LEU A 37 -6.63 -2.02 -11.02
CA LEU A 37 -6.24 -0.96 -11.96
C LEU A 37 -6.39 0.45 -11.37
N VAL A 38 -7.53 0.73 -10.73
CA VAL A 38 -7.82 2.02 -10.09
C VAL A 38 -6.83 2.33 -8.96
N GLN A 39 -6.37 1.32 -8.22
CA GLN A 39 -5.36 1.49 -7.18
C GLN A 39 -3.93 1.60 -7.74
N ALA A 40 -3.62 0.90 -8.83
CA ALA A 40 -2.29 0.92 -9.44
C ALA A 40 -2.02 2.24 -10.17
N LEU A 41 -3.03 2.80 -10.84
CA LEU A 41 -2.88 3.94 -11.74
C LEU A 41 -2.35 5.21 -11.02
N PRO A 42 -2.90 5.64 -9.86
CA PRO A 42 -2.34 6.75 -9.10
C PRO A 42 -0.93 6.46 -8.60
N ASN A 43 -0.66 5.24 -8.14
CA ASN A 43 0.66 4.86 -7.66
C ASN A 43 1.73 4.97 -8.76
N MET A 44 1.40 4.62 -10.02
CA MET A 44 2.31 4.75 -11.15
C MET A 44 2.47 6.19 -11.61
N LEU A 45 1.36 6.94 -11.79
CA LEU A 45 1.39 8.31 -12.29
C LEU A 45 1.99 9.30 -11.28
N LEU A 46 1.74 9.08 -9.99
CA LEU A 46 2.19 9.97 -8.92
C LEU A 46 3.53 9.55 -8.32
N ALA A 47 4.15 8.45 -8.76
CA ALA A 47 5.46 8.02 -8.24
C ALA A 47 6.50 9.14 -8.27
N LEU A 48 6.57 9.87 -9.40
CA LEU A 48 7.50 10.98 -9.61
C LEU A 48 7.04 12.29 -8.92
N PRO A 49 5.81 12.79 -9.13
CA PRO A 49 5.30 13.97 -8.42
C PRO A 49 5.30 13.85 -6.89
N ALA A 50 4.97 12.68 -6.35
CA ALA A 50 4.92 12.46 -4.91
C ALA A 50 6.31 12.57 -4.28
N GLY A 51 7.35 12.08 -4.96
CA GLY A 51 8.74 12.25 -4.53
C GLY A 51 9.13 13.72 -4.45
N TYR A 52 8.79 14.51 -5.48
CA TYR A 52 9.03 15.96 -5.46
C TYR A 52 8.32 16.64 -4.30
N LEU A 53 7.03 16.35 -4.10
CA LEU A 53 6.24 16.92 -3.01
C LEU A 53 6.83 16.56 -1.64
N ALA A 54 7.32 15.33 -1.45
CA ALA A 54 7.98 14.89 -0.21
C ALA A 54 9.34 15.55 0.06
N ASP A 55 9.98 16.07 -0.98
CA ASP A 55 11.25 16.80 -0.87
C ASP A 55 11.07 18.30 -0.66
N THR A 56 9.96 18.88 -1.13
CA THR A 56 9.67 20.32 -1.03
C THR A 56 8.80 20.70 0.14
N PHE A 57 7.80 19.89 0.49
CA PHE A 57 6.91 20.17 1.60
C PHE A 57 7.41 19.56 2.90
N ASP A 58 6.95 20.13 4.01
CA ASP A 58 7.10 19.52 5.32
C ASP A 58 6.51 18.10 5.30
N ARG A 59 7.41 17.13 5.48
CA ARG A 59 7.11 15.70 5.41
C ARG A 59 6.02 15.32 6.40
N ARG A 60 6.01 15.93 7.60
CA ARG A 60 5.01 15.64 8.62
C ARG A 60 3.62 16.06 8.15
N LYS A 61 3.48 17.28 7.60
CA LYS A 61 2.21 17.77 7.05
C LYS A 61 1.76 16.93 5.85
N LEU A 62 2.69 16.48 5.02
CA LEU A 62 2.37 15.61 3.88
C LEU A 62 1.86 14.23 4.36
N ILE A 63 2.50 13.63 5.36
CA ILE A 63 2.04 12.36 5.94
C ILE A 63 0.67 12.53 6.60
N ILE A 64 0.45 13.60 7.37
CA ILE A 64 -0.83 13.86 8.04
C ILE A 64 -1.94 14.10 7.01
N SER A 65 -1.69 14.89 5.97
CA SER A 65 -2.69 15.14 4.91
C SER A 65 -3.02 13.87 4.11
N SER A 66 -2.02 13.04 3.81
CA SER A 66 -2.21 11.71 3.22
C SER A 66 -3.08 10.83 4.11
N LEU A 67 -2.76 10.74 5.41
CA LEU A 67 -3.55 9.95 6.36
C LEU A 67 -4.97 10.48 6.52
N ALA A 68 -5.14 11.80 6.61
CA ALA A 68 -6.46 12.43 6.70
C ALA A 68 -7.29 12.15 5.44
N GLY A 69 -6.68 12.21 4.25
CA GLY A 69 -7.31 11.80 3.00
C GLY A 69 -7.80 10.37 3.05
N THR A 70 -6.95 9.44 3.50
CA THR A 70 -7.33 8.02 3.66
C THR A 70 -8.43 7.82 4.71
N THR A 71 -8.42 8.56 5.81
CA THR A 71 -9.48 8.48 6.81
C THR A 71 -10.82 8.93 6.23
N VAL A 72 -10.83 10.05 5.49
CA VAL A 72 -12.06 10.58 4.86
C VAL A 72 -12.59 9.60 3.82
N THR A 73 -11.73 8.99 2.99
CA THR A 73 -12.15 7.97 2.02
C THR A 73 -12.65 6.71 2.71
N SER A 74 -12.00 6.22 3.77
CA SER A 74 -12.47 5.09 4.57
C SER A 74 -13.85 5.35 5.18
N VAL A 75 -14.08 6.52 5.79
CA VAL A 75 -15.39 6.88 6.36
C VAL A 75 -16.44 7.00 5.25
N SER A 76 -16.09 7.61 4.11
CA SER A 76 -16.98 7.74 2.96
C SER A 76 -17.38 6.37 2.39
N LEU A 77 -16.42 5.43 2.32
CA LEU A 77 -16.70 4.04 1.93
C LEU A 77 -17.61 3.34 2.94
N ALA A 78 -17.42 3.56 4.25
CA ALA A 78 -18.31 3.02 5.28
C ALA A 78 -19.76 3.49 5.12
N VAL A 79 -19.95 4.80 4.91
CA VAL A 79 -21.27 5.40 4.69
C VAL A 79 -21.89 4.90 3.39
N LEU A 80 -21.12 4.86 2.30
CA LEU A 80 -21.59 4.38 1.00
C LEU A 80 -21.96 2.89 1.05
N SER A 81 -21.19 2.10 1.81
CA SER A 81 -21.46 0.69 2.05
C SER A 81 -22.78 0.50 2.80
N TYR A 82 -22.97 1.26 3.90
CA TYR A 82 -24.19 1.23 4.70
C TYR A 82 -25.43 1.63 3.91
N LEU A 83 -25.34 2.69 3.09
CA LEU A 83 -26.43 3.18 2.24
C LEU A 83 -26.67 2.35 0.98
N GLN A 84 -25.90 1.28 0.75
CA GLN A 84 -25.95 0.48 -0.48
C GLN A 84 -25.81 1.34 -1.75
N GLY A 85 -24.92 2.33 -1.71
CA GLY A 85 -24.74 3.30 -2.79
C GLY A 85 -24.08 2.75 -4.06
N ASN A 86 -23.87 3.59 -5.06
CA ASN A 86 -23.42 3.14 -6.37
C ASN A 86 -21.95 2.62 -6.38
N THR A 87 -21.69 1.49 -7.03
CA THR A 87 -20.35 0.94 -7.24
C THR A 87 -19.40 1.90 -7.98
N TYR A 88 -19.90 2.76 -8.88
CA TYR A 88 -19.09 3.78 -9.54
C TYR A 88 -18.49 4.79 -8.54
N LEU A 89 -19.24 5.16 -7.50
CA LEU A 89 -18.74 6.02 -6.44
C LEU A 89 -17.67 5.31 -5.60
N MET A 90 -17.78 3.99 -5.41
CA MET A 90 -16.72 3.22 -4.75
C MET A 90 -15.41 3.31 -5.54
N TYR A 91 -15.43 3.12 -6.86
CA TYR A 91 -14.24 3.26 -7.69
C TYR A 91 -13.62 4.66 -7.61
N LEU A 92 -14.46 5.70 -7.59
CA LEU A 92 -14.00 7.08 -7.41
C LEU A 92 -13.32 7.28 -6.05
N LEU A 93 -13.92 6.76 -4.97
CA LEU A 93 -13.32 6.81 -3.62
C LEU A 93 -12.01 6.01 -3.54
N LEU A 94 -11.93 4.86 -4.21
CA LEU A 94 -10.69 4.07 -4.30
C LEU A 94 -9.58 4.82 -5.04
N LEU A 95 -9.92 5.59 -6.08
CA LEU A 95 -8.95 6.43 -6.78
C LEU A 95 -8.39 7.52 -5.86
N PHE A 96 -9.26 8.17 -5.08
CA PHE A 96 -8.85 9.17 -4.08
C PHE A 96 -8.00 8.55 -2.97
N ASP A 97 -8.39 7.38 -2.47
CA ASP A 97 -7.66 6.64 -1.43
C ASP A 97 -6.24 6.26 -1.91
N ALA A 98 -6.14 5.70 -3.11
CA ALA A 98 -4.87 5.35 -3.73
C ALA A 98 -4.00 6.58 -4.00
N THR A 99 -4.60 7.71 -4.39
CA THR A 99 -3.91 9.00 -4.56
C THR A 99 -3.34 9.51 -3.24
N ALA A 100 -4.15 9.52 -2.17
CA ALA A 100 -3.72 9.93 -0.85
C ALA A 100 -2.57 9.06 -0.32
N LEU A 101 -2.68 7.73 -0.49
CA LEU A 101 -1.61 6.78 -0.14
C LEU A 101 -0.34 7.00 -0.96
N ALA A 102 -0.46 7.20 -2.28
CA ALA A 102 0.67 7.40 -3.18
C ALA A 102 1.50 8.63 -2.79
N LEU A 103 0.82 9.74 -2.44
CA LEU A 103 1.48 10.97 -1.99
C LEU A 103 2.23 10.77 -0.66
N GLY A 104 1.63 10.05 0.30
CA GLY A 104 2.23 9.84 1.62
C GLY A 104 3.41 8.86 1.65
N ARG A 105 3.50 7.93 0.69
CA ARG A 105 4.54 6.89 0.64
C ARG A 105 5.99 7.43 0.71
N PRO A 106 6.45 8.34 -0.18
CA PRO A 106 7.83 8.82 -0.17
C PRO A 106 8.18 9.60 1.10
N ALA A 107 7.24 10.40 1.63
CA ALA A 107 7.43 11.10 2.89
C ALA A 107 7.60 10.12 4.07
N ARG A 108 6.84 9.00 4.08
CA ARG A 108 6.95 7.94 5.09
C ARG A 108 8.30 7.21 5.02
N SER A 109 8.77 6.86 3.82
CA SER A 109 10.07 6.19 3.66
C SER A 109 11.24 7.10 4.06
N ALA A 110 11.11 8.41 3.87
CA ALA A 110 12.12 9.38 4.28
C ALA A 110 12.16 9.60 5.80
N LEU A 111 11.05 9.36 6.52
CA LEU A 111 10.93 9.63 7.95
C LEU A 111 11.72 8.63 8.81
N LEU A 112 11.76 7.35 8.43
CA LEU A 112 12.44 6.30 9.21
C LEU A 112 13.93 6.59 9.46
N PRO A 113 14.75 6.96 8.46
CA PRO A 113 16.17 7.32 8.69
C PRO A 113 16.36 8.65 9.45
N GLN A 114 15.31 9.46 9.62
CA GLN A 114 15.39 10.74 10.33
C GLN A 114 15.14 10.59 11.83
N ILE A 115 14.28 9.63 12.23
CA ILE A 115 13.92 9.40 13.64
C ILE A 115 14.92 8.43 14.31
N VAL A 116 15.58 7.58 13.54
CA VAL A 116 16.39 6.48 14.08
C VAL A 116 17.88 6.75 13.87
N PRO A 117 18.72 6.70 14.93
CA PRO A 117 20.16 6.86 14.79
C PRO A 117 20.75 5.72 13.94
N ARG A 118 21.83 5.99 13.21
CA ARG A 118 22.41 5.06 12.22
C ARG A 118 22.69 3.67 12.79
N GLN A 119 23.11 3.56 14.05
CA GLN A 119 23.38 2.27 14.69
C GLN A 119 22.12 1.40 14.89
N ALA A 120 20.95 2.04 15.07
CA ALA A 120 19.67 1.36 15.25
C ALA A 120 18.84 1.25 13.96
N PHE A 121 19.32 1.82 12.84
CA PHE A 121 18.57 1.88 11.59
C PHE A 121 18.23 0.49 11.04
N ALA A 122 19.20 -0.43 11.03
CA ALA A 122 18.97 -1.81 10.60
C ALA A 122 17.87 -2.48 11.43
N ASN A 123 17.90 -2.30 12.76
CA ASN A 123 16.87 -2.83 13.65
C ASN A 123 15.49 -2.20 13.38
N ALA A 124 15.43 -0.89 13.13
CA ALA A 124 14.18 -0.22 12.82
C ALA A 124 13.60 -0.65 11.45
N VAL A 125 14.46 -0.89 10.46
CA VAL A 125 14.04 -1.46 9.17
C VAL A 125 13.49 -2.87 9.37
N MET A 126 14.19 -3.73 10.13
CA MET A 126 13.66 -5.07 10.46
C MET A 126 12.29 -4.99 11.12
N TRP A 127 12.11 -4.13 12.13
CA TRP A 127 10.82 -3.93 12.78
C TRP A 127 9.72 -3.46 11.82
N SER A 128 10.04 -2.54 10.90
CA SER A 128 9.10 -2.06 9.88
C SER A 128 8.70 -3.18 8.92
N THR A 129 9.67 -3.98 8.47
CA THR A 129 9.44 -5.13 7.58
C THR A 129 8.63 -6.21 8.27
N SER A 130 8.98 -6.59 9.50
CA SER A 130 8.21 -7.53 10.32
C SER A 130 6.79 -7.04 10.56
N THR A 131 6.62 -5.76 10.87
CA THR A 131 5.30 -5.11 11.01
C THR A 131 4.47 -5.24 9.73
N PHE A 132 5.08 -5.02 8.56
CA PHE A 132 4.41 -5.15 7.27
C PHE A 132 3.97 -6.60 6.99
N HIS A 133 4.85 -7.58 7.19
CA HIS A 133 4.51 -8.99 6.99
C HIS A 133 3.44 -9.46 7.96
N LEU A 134 3.57 -9.11 9.25
CA LEU A 134 2.59 -9.46 10.27
C LEU A 134 1.22 -8.86 9.97
N SER A 135 1.18 -7.58 9.58
CA SER A 135 -0.07 -6.91 9.18
C SER A 135 -0.67 -7.54 7.93
N SER A 136 0.17 -7.97 6.98
CA SER A 136 -0.28 -8.59 5.73
C SER A 136 -0.77 -10.03 5.91
N ALA A 137 -0.31 -10.73 6.95
CA ALA A 137 -0.81 -12.05 7.32
C ALA A 137 -2.08 -11.96 8.19
N ILE A 138 -2.05 -11.17 9.25
CA ILE A 138 -3.14 -11.08 10.24
C ILE A 138 -4.30 -10.23 9.71
N GLY A 139 -4.00 -9.13 9.03
CA GLY A 139 -4.99 -8.16 8.56
C GLY A 139 -6.09 -8.79 7.70
N PRO A 140 -5.77 -9.58 6.66
CA PRO A 140 -6.80 -10.24 5.85
C PRO A 140 -7.63 -11.28 6.60
N ALA A 141 -7.00 -12.06 7.50
CA ALA A 141 -7.71 -13.05 8.30
C ALA A 141 -8.75 -12.38 9.20
N VAL A 142 -8.33 -11.36 9.96
CA VAL A 142 -9.22 -10.56 10.81
C VAL A 142 -10.26 -9.82 9.97
N GLY A 143 -9.86 -9.27 8.82
CA GLY A 143 -10.73 -8.58 7.88
C GLY A 143 -11.85 -9.48 7.35
N GLY A 144 -11.57 -10.75 7.04
CA GLY A 144 -12.57 -11.72 6.63
C GLY A 144 -13.65 -11.95 7.68
N PHE A 145 -13.27 -12.13 8.95
CA PHE A 145 -14.23 -12.28 10.05
C PHE A 145 -15.08 -11.02 10.26
N ILE A 146 -14.47 -9.83 10.16
CA ILE A 146 -15.19 -8.56 10.30
C ILE A 146 -16.18 -8.38 9.15
N VAL A 147 -15.76 -8.64 7.91
CA VAL A 147 -16.59 -8.55 6.71
C VAL A 147 -17.76 -9.54 6.76
N ALA A 148 -17.55 -10.74 7.31
CA ALA A 148 -18.61 -11.73 7.51
C ALA A 148 -19.72 -11.24 8.47
N ALA A 149 -19.37 -10.43 9.47
CA ALA A 149 -20.33 -9.80 10.36
C ALA A 149 -20.96 -8.54 9.75
N ASN A 150 -20.13 -7.58 9.33
CA ASN A 150 -20.56 -6.28 8.84
C ASN A 150 -19.47 -5.59 8.01
N VAL A 151 -19.71 -5.39 6.71
CA VAL A 151 -18.76 -4.74 5.79
C VAL A 151 -18.43 -3.28 6.20
N PRO A 152 -19.42 -2.40 6.49
CA PRO A 152 -19.14 -1.03 6.98
C PRO A 152 -18.15 -0.95 8.14
N SER A 153 -18.20 -1.91 9.08
CA SER A 153 -17.30 -1.92 10.24
C SER A 153 -15.82 -2.09 9.88
N ALA A 154 -15.50 -2.80 8.79
CA ALA A 154 -14.14 -2.97 8.30
C ALA A 154 -13.53 -1.62 7.85
N TYR A 155 -14.32 -0.79 7.18
CA TYR A 155 -13.92 0.56 6.77
C TYR A 155 -13.72 1.49 7.97
N LEU A 156 -14.60 1.41 8.97
CA LEU A 156 -14.45 2.19 10.21
C LEU A 156 -13.20 1.81 11.00
N ILE A 157 -12.85 0.52 11.05
CA ILE A 157 -11.61 0.06 11.70
C ILE A 157 -10.38 0.64 11.00
N SER A 158 -10.39 0.71 9.66
CA SER A 158 -9.34 1.38 8.90
C SER A 158 -9.24 2.88 9.20
N ALA A 159 -10.38 3.57 9.26
CA ALA A 159 -10.47 4.98 9.63
C ALA A 159 -9.91 5.21 11.07
N CYS A 160 -10.27 4.36 12.03
CA CYS A 160 -9.74 4.42 13.38
C CYS A 160 -8.22 4.19 13.42
N GLY A 161 -7.71 3.21 12.68
CA GLY A 161 -6.27 2.93 12.62
C GLY A 161 -5.46 4.11 12.06
N THR A 162 -5.97 4.76 11.02
CA THR A 162 -5.34 5.97 10.44
C THR A 162 -5.44 7.17 11.39
N LEU A 163 -6.56 7.38 12.07
CA LEU A 163 -6.72 8.44 13.09
C LEU A 163 -5.78 8.26 14.28
N ILE A 164 -5.65 7.04 14.81
CA ILE A 164 -4.70 6.73 15.88
C ILE A 164 -3.28 7.07 15.43
N PHE A 165 -2.93 6.76 14.18
CA PHE A 165 -1.61 7.09 13.65
C PHE A 165 -1.39 8.60 13.53
N ILE A 166 -2.38 9.36 13.05
CA ILE A 166 -2.32 10.83 13.04
C ILE A 166 -2.11 11.36 14.46
N GLY A 167 -2.89 10.90 15.43
CA GLY A 167 -2.77 11.31 16.83
C GLY A 167 -1.39 11.04 17.41
N LEU A 168 -0.83 9.85 17.17
CA LEU A 168 0.52 9.51 17.61
C LEU A 168 1.59 10.35 16.90
N LEU A 169 1.43 10.63 15.61
CA LEU A 169 2.37 11.44 14.83
C LEU A 169 2.38 12.91 15.25
N THR A 170 1.25 13.42 15.75
CA THR A 170 1.19 14.79 16.33
C THR A 170 1.94 14.90 17.67
N ARG A 171 2.18 13.79 18.37
CA ARG A 171 2.89 13.75 19.66
C ARG A 171 4.39 13.48 19.55
N ILE A 172 4.87 13.09 18.37
CA ILE A 172 6.31 12.89 18.15
C ILE A 172 6.90 14.24 17.76
N ASP A 173 7.85 14.72 18.56
CA ASP A 173 8.73 15.82 18.18
C ASP A 173 9.70 15.31 17.11
N ILE A 174 9.28 15.49 15.86
CA ILE A 174 10.18 15.37 14.72
C ILE A 174 10.93 16.69 14.71
N CYS A 175 12.25 16.68 14.91
CA CYS A 175 13.05 17.88 14.71
C CYS A 175 12.71 18.44 13.33
N ASP A 176 12.21 19.68 13.29
CA ASP A 176 11.98 20.43 12.06
C ASP A 176 13.34 20.65 11.40
N PHE A 177 13.73 19.74 10.51
CA PHE A 177 14.93 19.94 9.71
C PHE A 177 14.59 20.98 8.63
N PRO A 178 15.51 21.93 8.35
CA PRO A 178 15.26 22.98 7.39
C PRO A 178 14.82 22.34 6.08
N THR A 179 13.62 22.71 5.60
CA THR A 179 13.30 22.63 4.17
C THR A 179 14.53 23.16 3.46
N ARG A 180 15.10 22.41 2.52
CA ARG A 180 16.28 22.86 1.78
C ARG A 180 15.98 24.26 1.23
N ASP A 181 16.51 25.28 1.89
CA ASP A 181 16.54 26.64 1.40
C ASP A 181 17.39 26.61 0.14
N GLY A 182 16.76 26.82 -1.01
CA GLY A 182 17.45 26.83 -2.29
C GLY A 182 16.69 26.12 -3.39
N SER A 183 15.74 26.83 -3.98
CA SER A 183 15.49 26.90 -5.42
C SER A 183 16.39 26.01 -6.30
N LYS A 184 15.99 24.77 -6.49
CA LYS A 184 15.86 24.23 -7.85
C LYS A 184 14.44 23.74 -7.95
N SER A 185 13.57 24.54 -8.60
CA SER A 185 12.26 24.03 -8.97
C SER A 185 12.48 22.69 -9.66
N ILE A 186 11.92 21.61 -9.13
CA ILE A 186 11.90 20.36 -9.86
C ILE A 186 10.89 20.56 -10.98
N THR A 187 11.36 21.20 -12.04
CA THR A 187 10.64 21.39 -13.28
C THR A 187 10.52 20.03 -13.95
N PHE A 188 9.52 19.86 -14.82
CA PHE A 188 9.39 18.68 -15.68
C PHE A 188 10.72 18.31 -16.37
N LYS A 189 11.56 19.29 -16.70
CA LYS A 189 12.93 19.11 -17.23
C LYS A 189 13.86 18.33 -16.29
N THR A 190 13.82 18.57 -14.99
CA THR A 190 14.64 17.87 -13.97
C THR A 190 14.15 16.44 -13.76
N LEU A 191 12.83 16.21 -13.81
CA LEU A 191 12.24 14.88 -13.82
C LEU A 191 12.64 14.09 -15.08
N LEU A 192 12.54 14.72 -16.25
CA LEU A 192 12.96 14.14 -17.52
C LEU A 192 14.48 13.88 -17.56
N ALA A 193 15.27 14.73 -16.91
CA ALA A 193 16.71 14.53 -16.75
C ALA A 193 17.01 13.30 -15.88
N GLY A 194 16.24 13.06 -14.81
CA GLY A 194 16.32 11.84 -14.01
C GLY A 194 15.96 10.59 -14.82
N LEU A 195 14.87 10.65 -15.60
CA LEU A 195 14.48 9.55 -16.49
C LEU A 195 15.56 9.26 -17.55
N ARG A 196 16.10 10.32 -18.16
CA ARG A 196 17.20 10.25 -19.13
C ARG A 196 18.49 9.70 -18.48
N PHE A 197 18.76 10.04 -17.22
CA PHE A 197 19.90 9.49 -16.48
C PHE A 197 19.77 7.99 -16.24
N VAL A 198 18.59 7.52 -15.84
CA VAL A 198 18.32 6.08 -15.69
C VAL A 198 18.47 5.36 -17.03
N TRP A 199 17.92 5.94 -18.10
CA TRP A 199 18.05 5.39 -19.45
C TRP A 199 19.51 5.29 -19.94
N ASN A 200 20.33 6.29 -19.59
CA ASN A 200 21.74 6.34 -19.98
C ASN A 200 22.65 5.48 -19.10
N THR A 201 22.21 5.12 -17.89
CA THR A 201 23.00 4.30 -16.96
C THR A 201 22.66 2.84 -17.14
N LYS A 202 23.38 2.14 -18.04
CA LYS A 202 23.15 0.73 -18.38
C LYS A 202 23.01 -0.18 -17.15
N LEU A 203 23.81 0.03 -16.10
CA LEU A 203 23.71 -0.80 -14.89
C LEU A 203 22.34 -0.69 -14.22
N LEU A 204 21.81 0.54 -14.04
CA LEU A 204 20.50 0.78 -13.43
C LEU A 204 19.37 0.25 -14.32
N LEU A 205 19.45 0.49 -15.63
CA LEU A 205 18.45 0.00 -16.57
C LEU A 205 18.40 -1.53 -16.57
N THR A 206 19.55 -2.20 -16.63
CA THR A 206 19.62 -3.67 -16.66
C THR A 206 19.11 -4.28 -15.37
N THR A 207 19.43 -3.71 -14.20
CA THR A 207 18.91 -4.24 -12.92
C THR A 207 17.41 -4.02 -12.77
N MET A 208 16.88 -2.85 -13.15
CA MET A 208 15.44 -2.58 -13.12
C MET A 208 14.65 -3.43 -14.11
N LEU A 209 15.18 -3.62 -15.33
CA LEU A 209 14.56 -4.51 -16.31
C LEU A 209 14.59 -5.96 -15.84
N LEU A 210 15.72 -6.43 -15.32
CA LEU A 210 15.85 -7.79 -14.79
C LEU A 210 14.83 -8.03 -13.66
N ASP A 211 14.68 -7.08 -12.74
CA ASP A 211 13.67 -7.15 -11.68
C ASP A 211 12.23 -7.18 -12.23
N MET A 212 11.90 -6.24 -13.13
CA MET A 212 10.57 -6.23 -13.76
C MET A 212 10.28 -7.51 -14.53
N PHE A 213 11.25 -8.06 -15.28
CA PHE A 213 11.08 -9.32 -16.00
C PHE A 213 10.92 -10.50 -15.03
N ALA A 214 11.69 -10.54 -13.94
CA ALA A 214 11.58 -11.59 -12.93
C ALA A 214 10.20 -11.57 -12.25
N VAL A 215 9.66 -10.39 -11.92
CA VAL A 215 8.33 -10.24 -11.32
C VAL A 215 7.22 -10.54 -12.34
N LEU A 216 7.34 -10.04 -13.57
CA LEU A 216 6.35 -10.24 -14.64
C LEU A 216 6.25 -11.72 -15.05
N LEU A 217 7.39 -12.40 -15.17
CA LEU A 217 7.46 -13.83 -15.52
C LEU A 217 7.33 -14.75 -14.30
N GLY A 218 7.40 -14.21 -13.09
CA GLY A 218 7.19 -14.92 -11.82
C GLY A 218 5.76 -15.41 -11.60
N GLY A 219 4.86 -15.23 -12.58
CA GLY A 219 3.44 -15.57 -12.51
C GLY A 219 3.12 -17.06 -12.33
N ALA A 220 4.11 -17.93 -12.17
CA ALA A 220 3.92 -19.32 -11.76
C ALA A 220 3.08 -19.45 -10.49
N ILE A 221 3.20 -18.50 -9.55
CA ILE A 221 2.40 -18.47 -8.31
C ILE A 221 0.91 -18.26 -8.62
N TYR A 222 0.56 -17.47 -9.65
CA TYR A 222 -0.83 -17.22 -10.02
C TYR A 222 -1.51 -18.41 -10.70
N LEU A 223 -0.73 -19.33 -11.27
CA LEU A 223 -1.22 -20.57 -11.86
C LEU A 223 -1.28 -21.72 -10.85
N LEU A 224 -0.74 -21.56 -9.64
CA LEU A 224 -0.74 -22.60 -8.59
C LEU A 224 -2.12 -23.22 -8.31
N PRO A 225 -3.25 -22.48 -8.29
CA PRO A 225 -4.56 -23.10 -8.09
C PRO A 225 -4.93 -24.10 -9.19
N ILE A 226 -4.58 -23.79 -10.45
CA ILE A 226 -4.80 -24.66 -11.61
C ILE A 226 -3.85 -25.86 -11.54
N PHE A 227 -2.58 -25.64 -11.21
CA PHE A 227 -1.61 -26.72 -11.02
C PHE A 227 -2.01 -27.67 -9.90
N ALA A 228 -2.49 -27.16 -8.75
CA ALA A 228 -2.90 -27.98 -7.63
C ALA A 228 -4.16 -28.80 -7.95
N LYS A 229 -5.17 -28.17 -8.57
CA LYS A 229 -6.47 -28.79 -8.84
C LYS A 229 -6.46 -29.71 -10.05
N ASP A 230 -5.94 -29.24 -11.18
CA ASP A 230 -6.13 -29.90 -12.48
C ASP A 230 -4.95 -30.80 -12.88
N ILE A 231 -3.73 -30.49 -12.39
CA ILE A 231 -2.51 -31.25 -12.75
C ILE A 231 -2.11 -32.21 -11.61
N LEU A 232 -1.86 -31.67 -10.42
CA LEU A 232 -1.37 -32.43 -9.27
C LEU A 232 -2.50 -33.15 -8.52
N LYS A 233 -3.77 -32.81 -8.80
CA LYS A 233 -4.99 -33.34 -8.16
C LYS A 233 -4.92 -33.35 -6.63
N VAL A 234 -4.19 -32.40 -6.06
CA VAL A 234 -4.11 -32.20 -4.62
C VAL A 234 -5.27 -31.31 -4.21
N GLY A 235 -6.05 -31.77 -3.24
CA GLY A 235 -7.12 -30.98 -2.65
C GLY A 235 -6.61 -29.69 -1.97
N GLU A 236 -7.52 -28.99 -1.30
CA GLU A 236 -7.28 -27.69 -0.67
C GLU A 236 -6.04 -27.66 0.25
N ILE A 237 -5.78 -28.77 0.95
CA ILE A 237 -4.61 -28.93 1.85
C ILE A 237 -3.30 -28.91 1.06
N GLY A 238 -3.22 -29.61 -0.07
CA GLY A 238 -2.00 -29.64 -0.89
C GLY A 238 -1.75 -28.33 -1.61
N PHE A 239 -2.81 -27.62 -2.02
CA PHE A 239 -2.69 -26.23 -2.47
C PHE A 239 -2.15 -25.31 -1.37
N GLY A 240 -2.63 -25.46 -0.13
CA GLY A 240 -2.12 -24.73 1.03
C GLY A 240 -0.63 -24.93 1.24
N CYS A 241 -0.15 -26.19 1.20
CA CYS A 241 1.27 -26.51 1.30
C CYS A 241 2.10 -25.89 0.15
N LEU A 242 1.60 -25.98 -1.10
CA LEU A 242 2.25 -25.39 -2.27
C LEU A 242 2.35 -23.86 -2.18
N ASN A 243 1.31 -23.20 -1.67
CA ASN A 243 1.27 -21.75 -1.53
C ASN A 243 2.13 -21.26 -0.35
N ALA A 244 2.33 -22.09 0.68
CA ALA A 244 3.22 -21.80 1.80
C ALA A 244 4.71 -22.01 1.46
N ALA A 245 5.03 -22.87 0.48
CA ALA A 245 6.40 -23.23 0.15
C ALA A 245 7.32 -22.05 -0.22
N PRO A 246 6.90 -21.04 -1.01
CA PRO A 246 7.73 -19.86 -1.29
C PRO A 246 8.04 -19.04 -0.03
N ALA A 247 7.07 -18.92 0.88
CA ALA A 247 7.25 -18.19 2.13
C ALA A 247 8.24 -18.91 3.06
N ILE A 248 8.17 -20.24 3.13
CA ILE A 248 9.13 -21.06 3.89
C ILE A 248 10.53 -20.96 3.26
N GLY A 249 10.64 -21.04 1.94
CA GLY A 249 11.91 -20.89 1.23
C GLY A 249 12.55 -19.50 1.34
N ALA A 250 11.76 -18.45 1.59
CA ALA A 250 12.28 -17.10 1.83
C ALA A 250 12.80 -16.88 3.26
N VAL A 251 12.41 -17.75 4.20
CA VAL A 251 12.83 -17.67 5.62
C VAL A 251 14.15 -18.42 5.87
N ILE A 252 14.45 -19.44 5.05
CA ILE A 252 15.65 -20.28 5.14
C ILE A 252 16.77 -19.67 4.28
#